data_AF-A0A656G5Q7-F1
#
_entry.id   AF-A0A656G5Q7-F1
#
_cell.length_a   1.000
_cell.length_b   1.000
_cell.length_c   1.000
_cell.angle_alpha   90.00
_cell.angle_beta   90.00
_cell.angle_gamma   90.00
#
_symmetry.space_group_name_H-M   'P 1'
#
loop_
_entity.id
_entity.type
_entity.pdbx_description
1 polymer ?
#
loop_
_entity_poly.entity_id
_entity_poly.type
_entity_poly.pdbx_seq_one_letter_code
_entity_poly.pdbx_strand_id
1 'polypeptide(L)'
;MNTAEQRPARDDAYNFAYLDEQTKRMIRRALLKAVAIPGYQVPFGGREMPLPYGWGTGGMQLTAAILGADDVLKVIDQGADDTTNAVSIRRFFARPAGIATTERTPEATVIQTRHRIPETPLHADQIMVYQVPITEPLRFIEPSE
;
A
#
# COMPACT_ATOMS: atom_id res chain seq x y z
N MET A 1 13.15 -22.30 -13.10
CA MET A 1 12.38 -21.75 -14.23
C MET A 1 11.62 -20.55 -13.72
N ASN A 2 11.71 -19.42 -14.41
CA ASN A 2 11.32 -18.09 -13.95
C ASN A 2 9.80 -17.92 -14.00
N THR A 3 9.09 -18.10 -12.89
CA THR A 3 7.67 -17.73 -12.74
C THR A 3 7.57 -16.26 -12.37
N ALA A 4 7.95 -15.38 -13.29
CA ALA A 4 7.40 -14.03 -13.25
C ALA A 4 5.92 -14.16 -13.60
N GLU A 5 5.02 -13.90 -12.65
CA GLU A 5 3.59 -13.82 -12.93
C GLU A 5 3.39 -12.85 -14.10
N GLN A 6 2.70 -13.31 -15.16
CA GLN A 6 2.39 -12.47 -16.32
C GLN A 6 1.65 -11.22 -15.84
N ARG A 7 2.15 -10.03 -16.21
CA ARG A 7 1.47 -8.76 -15.93
C ARG A 7 0.04 -8.86 -16.48
N PRO A 8 -0.99 -8.73 -15.63
CA PRO A 8 -2.38 -8.76 -16.10
C PRO A 8 -2.65 -7.56 -16.99
N ALA A 9 -3.58 -7.73 -17.94
CA ALA A 9 -4.05 -6.61 -18.75
C ALA A 9 -4.73 -5.57 -17.84
N ARG A 10 -4.37 -4.30 -18.00
CA ARG A 10 -4.92 -3.19 -17.23
C ARG A 10 -6.39 -2.97 -17.59
N ASP A 11 -7.22 -2.76 -16.57
CA ASP A 11 -8.63 -2.37 -16.73
C ASP A 11 -8.74 -0.85 -16.90
N ASP A 12 -8.94 -0.39 -18.14
CA ASP A 12 -9.03 1.03 -18.50
C ASP A 12 -10.32 1.72 -18.02
N ALA A 13 -11.27 0.97 -17.44
CA ALA A 13 -12.44 1.56 -16.79
C ALA A 13 -12.07 2.38 -15.53
N TYR A 14 -10.85 2.18 -14.99
CA TYR A 14 -10.34 2.87 -13.82
C TYR A 14 -9.08 3.67 -14.14
N ASN A 15 -8.86 4.74 -13.38
CA ASN A 15 -7.55 5.39 -13.35
C ASN A 15 -6.48 4.39 -12.87
N PHE A 16 -5.23 4.62 -13.25
CA PHE A 16 -4.11 3.77 -12.83
C PHE A 16 -4.11 3.65 -11.30
N ALA A 17 -4.08 2.42 -10.77
CA ALA A 17 -4.19 2.16 -9.34
C ALA A 17 -5.44 2.78 -8.68
N TYR A 18 -6.56 2.83 -9.40
CA TYR A 18 -7.91 3.21 -8.97
C TYR A 18 -8.13 4.70 -8.67
N LEU A 19 -7.28 5.33 -7.86
CA LEU A 19 -7.48 6.72 -7.43
C LEU A 19 -7.35 7.72 -8.59
N ASP A 20 -8.15 8.78 -8.55
CA ASP A 20 -7.98 9.92 -9.42
C ASP A 20 -6.71 10.73 -9.11
N GLU A 21 -6.25 11.52 -10.08
CA GLU A 21 -5.00 12.28 -9.95
C GLU A 21 -5.07 13.42 -8.92
N GLN A 22 -6.26 13.94 -8.60
CA GLN A 22 -6.43 14.98 -7.58
C GLN A 22 -6.22 14.39 -6.18
N THR A 23 -6.80 13.21 -5.93
CA THR A 23 -6.64 12.43 -4.70
C THR A 23 -5.18 12.00 -4.53
N LYS A 24 -4.55 11.43 -5.57
CA LYS A 24 -3.11 11.07 -5.52
C LYS A 24 -2.23 12.28 -5.24
N ARG A 25 -2.48 13.41 -5.92
CA ARG A 25 -1.70 14.65 -5.71
C ARG A 25 -1.82 15.15 -4.27
N MET A 26 -2.98 15.02 -3.66
CA MET A 26 -3.19 15.37 -2.25
C MET A 26 -2.42 14.45 -1.30
N ILE A 27 -2.52 13.13 -1.49
CA ILE A 27 -1.79 12.13 -0.69
C ILE A 27 -0.28 12.33 -0.83
N ARG A 28 0.23 12.56 -2.05
CA ARG A 28 1.67 12.82 -2.30
C ARG A 28 2.17 14.05 -1.54
N ARG A 29 1.38 15.13 -1.45
CA ARG A 29 1.74 16.29 -0.61
C ARG A 29 1.78 15.96 0.88
N ALA A 30 0.84 15.15 1.36
CA ALA A 30 0.83 14.69 2.74
C ALA A 30 2.04 13.80 3.06
N LEU A 31 2.38 12.87 2.16
CA LEU A 31 3.56 12.02 2.26
C LEU A 31 4.86 12.83 2.32
N LEU A 32 5.02 13.85 1.46
CA LEU A 32 6.20 14.72 1.50
C LEU A 32 6.33 15.47 2.84
N LYS A 33 5.21 15.89 3.44
CA LYS A 33 5.22 16.48 4.80
C LYS A 33 5.59 15.44 5.86
N ALA A 34 5.07 14.21 5.75
CA ALA A 34 5.36 13.14 6.70
C ALA A 34 6.83 12.73 6.68
N VAL A 35 7.45 12.72 5.50
CA VAL A 35 8.90 12.50 5.35
C VAL A 35 9.70 13.66 5.98
N ALA A 36 9.26 14.91 5.77
CA ALA A 36 9.92 16.08 6.33
C ALA A 36 9.75 16.23 7.85
N ILE A 37 8.75 15.58 8.46
CA ILE A 37 8.45 15.62 9.89
C ILE A 37 8.28 14.19 10.43
N PRO A 38 9.38 13.44 10.61
CA PRO A 38 9.31 12.03 10.97
C PRO A 38 8.53 11.78 12.27
N GLY A 39 7.54 10.88 12.20
CA GLY A 39 6.70 10.52 13.34
C GLY A 39 5.48 11.42 13.56
N TYR A 40 5.37 12.57 12.90
CA TYR A 40 4.17 13.40 12.95
C TYR A 40 3.05 12.79 12.10
N GLN A 41 1.85 12.68 12.69
CA GLN A 41 0.66 12.17 12.05
C GLN A 41 0.06 13.24 11.13
N VAL A 42 0.45 13.24 9.85
CA VAL A 42 -0.07 14.19 8.87
C VAL A 42 -1.52 13.82 8.49
N PRO A 43 -2.51 14.68 8.77
CA PRO A 43 -3.87 14.44 8.32
C PRO A 43 -3.97 14.55 6.80
N PHE A 44 -4.75 13.67 6.18
CA PHE A 44 -5.07 13.74 4.75
C PHE A 44 -6.52 13.36 4.51
N GLY A 45 -7.13 13.93 3.46
CA GLY A 45 -8.54 13.71 3.12
C GLY A 45 -8.75 12.36 2.44
N GLY A 46 -8.79 11.28 3.22
CA GLY A 46 -9.02 9.93 2.72
C GLY A 46 -10.32 9.79 1.91
N ARG A 47 -10.35 8.82 1.00
CA ARG A 47 -11.52 8.45 0.20
C ARG A 47 -12.00 7.05 0.56
N GLU A 48 -13.26 6.80 0.25
CA GLU A 48 -13.79 5.44 0.25
C GLU A 48 -13.03 4.58 -0.75
N MET A 49 -12.71 3.36 -0.33
CA MET A 49 -12.06 2.34 -1.15
C MET A 49 -13.03 1.15 -1.25
N PRO A 50 -12.91 0.29 -2.27
CA PRO A 50 -13.75 -0.89 -2.42
C PRO A 50 -13.36 -2.03 -1.45
N LEU A 51 -13.09 -1.66 -0.19
CA LEU A 51 -12.95 -2.52 0.98
C LEU A 51 -13.55 -1.79 2.19
N PRO A 52 -14.15 -2.50 3.17
CA PRO A 52 -14.67 -1.87 4.37
C PRO A 52 -13.57 -1.13 5.15
N TYR A 53 -13.93 -0.04 5.85
CA TYR A 53 -13.03 0.61 6.79
C TYR A 53 -12.48 -0.40 7.82
N GLY A 54 -11.22 -0.24 8.20
CA GLY A 54 -10.50 -1.20 9.07
C GLY A 54 -9.80 -2.34 8.32
N TRP A 55 -10.05 -2.53 7.02
CA TRP A 55 -9.37 -3.52 6.18
C TRP A 55 -8.14 -2.96 5.45
N GLY A 56 -7.54 -1.90 6.01
CA GLY A 56 -6.28 -1.35 5.50
C GLY A 56 -6.42 -0.37 4.33
N THR A 57 -7.57 0.30 4.20
CA THR A 57 -7.85 1.30 3.16
C THR A 57 -6.86 2.46 3.13
N GLY A 58 -6.31 2.86 4.30
CA GLY A 58 -5.24 3.86 4.37
C GLY A 58 -3.97 3.40 3.64
N GLY A 59 -3.51 2.17 3.92
CA GLY A 59 -2.37 1.56 3.23
C GLY A 59 -2.59 1.45 1.72
N MET A 60 -3.79 1.05 1.30
CA MET A 60 -4.12 1.00 -0.14
C MET A 60 -4.06 2.39 -0.80
N GLN A 61 -4.55 3.43 -0.14
CA GLN A 61 -4.50 4.78 -0.70
C GLN A 61 -3.07 5.28 -0.86
N LEU A 62 -2.19 4.97 0.10
CA LEU A 62 -0.76 5.27 -0.01
C LEU A 62 -0.13 4.50 -1.17
N THR A 63 -0.32 3.18 -1.24
CA THR A 63 0.17 2.32 -2.33
C THR A 63 -0.30 2.82 -3.69
N ALA A 64 -1.58 3.15 -3.84
CA ALA A 64 -2.16 3.71 -5.07
C ALA A 64 -1.52 5.05 -5.49
N ALA A 65 -1.09 5.86 -4.52
CA ALA A 65 -0.49 7.16 -4.78
C ALA A 65 1.00 7.07 -5.15
N ILE A 66 1.72 6.05 -4.69
CA ILE A 66 3.16 5.90 -4.93
C ILE A 66 3.52 4.92 -6.03
N LEU A 67 2.65 3.95 -6.35
CA LEU A 67 2.90 2.97 -7.40
C LEU A 67 3.18 3.65 -8.76
N GLY A 68 4.17 3.13 -9.46
CA GLY A 68 4.46 3.33 -10.87
C GLY A 68 4.19 2.06 -11.69
N ALA A 69 4.19 2.20 -13.02
CA ALA A 69 3.88 1.10 -13.94
C ALA A 69 4.94 -0.02 -13.95
N ASP A 70 6.16 0.29 -13.52
CA ASP A 70 7.29 -0.65 -13.47
C ASP A 70 7.52 -1.27 -12.09
N ASP A 71 6.70 -0.89 -11.10
CA ASP A 71 6.80 -1.47 -9.76
C ASP A 71 6.40 -2.94 -9.73
N VAL A 72 7.01 -3.65 -8.78
CA VAL A 72 6.67 -5.03 -8.40
C VAL A 72 6.09 -4.97 -7.00
N LEU A 73 4.79 -5.27 -6.87
CA LEU A 73 4.08 -5.21 -5.60
C LEU A 73 4.11 -6.55 -4.88
N LYS A 74 4.55 -6.53 -3.62
CA LYS A 74 4.30 -7.59 -2.64
C LYS A 74 3.26 -7.12 -1.62
N VAL A 75 2.34 -7.99 -1.24
CA VAL A 75 1.34 -7.70 -0.21
C VAL A 75 1.31 -8.83 0.79
N ILE A 76 1.46 -8.50 2.08
CA ILE A 76 1.43 -9.46 3.18
C ILE A 76 0.46 -9.02 4.30
N ASP A 77 -0.20 -9.99 4.92
CA ASP A 77 -0.94 -9.81 6.18
C ASP A 77 -0.49 -10.90 7.14
N GLN A 78 -0.17 -10.55 8.39
CA GLN A 78 0.45 -11.44 9.37
C GLN A 78 1.78 -12.08 8.89
N GLY A 79 2.42 -11.49 7.88
CA GLY A 79 3.64 -12.02 7.26
C GLY A 79 3.41 -13.02 6.13
N ALA A 80 2.15 -13.28 5.77
CA ALA A 80 1.77 -14.24 4.73
C ALA A 80 1.11 -13.54 3.52
N ASP A 81 1.49 -13.98 2.32
CA ASP A 81 1.00 -13.49 1.03
C ASP A 81 -0.38 -14.08 0.65
N ASP A 82 -0.75 -15.23 1.22
CA ASP A 82 -1.92 -16.04 0.85
C ASP A 82 -3.15 -15.82 1.75
N THR A 83 -3.04 -14.93 2.74
CA THR A 83 -4.18 -14.53 3.56
C THR A 83 -5.25 -13.85 2.71
N THR A 84 -6.53 -13.99 3.11
CA THR A 84 -7.67 -13.41 2.39
C THR A 84 -7.50 -11.92 2.09
N ASN A 85 -6.99 -11.16 3.07
CA ASN A 85 -6.79 -9.72 2.92
C ASN A 85 -5.62 -9.41 1.96
N ALA A 86 -4.48 -10.09 2.11
CA ALA A 86 -3.33 -9.88 1.23
C ALA A 86 -3.66 -10.24 -0.23
N VAL A 87 -4.32 -11.38 -0.45
CA VAL A 87 -4.77 -11.81 -1.78
C VAL A 87 -5.76 -10.81 -2.37
N SER A 88 -6.72 -10.33 -1.57
CA SER A 88 -7.72 -9.35 -2.02
C SER A 88 -7.06 -8.05 -2.48
N ILE A 89 -6.17 -7.48 -1.68
CA ILE A 89 -5.46 -6.23 -2.00
C ILE A 89 -4.53 -6.41 -3.20
N ARG A 90 -3.77 -7.52 -3.27
CA ARG A 90 -2.88 -7.80 -4.38
C ARG A 90 -3.65 -7.89 -5.70
N ARG A 91 -4.75 -8.65 -5.73
CA ARG A 91 -5.66 -8.74 -6.89
C ARG A 91 -6.30 -7.40 -7.22
N PHE A 92 -6.66 -6.62 -6.20
CA PHE A 92 -7.20 -5.28 -6.37
C PHE A 92 -6.24 -4.36 -7.12
N PHE A 93 -4.92 -4.41 -6.87
CA PHE A 93 -3.96 -3.59 -7.61
C PHE A 93 -3.57 -4.18 -8.96
N ALA A 94 -3.49 -5.51 -9.05
CA ALA A 94 -3.16 -6.22 -10.28
C ALA A 94 -4.08 -5.78 -11.44
N ARG A 95 -5.39 -5.63 -11.20
CA ARG A 95 -6.39 -5.32 -12.24
C ARG A 95 -6.36 -3.86 -12.79
N PRO A 96 -6.55 -2.80 -11.99
CA PRO A 96 -6.59 -1.41 -12.45
C PRO A 96 -5.19 -0.82 -12.73
N ALA A 97 -4.12 -1.44 -12.23
CA ALA A 97 -2.75 -0.95 -12.48
C ALA A 97 -1.97 -1.81 -13.49
N GLY A 98 -2.33 -3.09 -13.70
CA GLY A 98 -1.59 -3.96 -14.62
C GLY A 98 -0.14 -4.24 -14.17
N ILE A 99 0.15 -4.07 -12.88
CA ILE A 99 1.50 -4.17 -12.31
C ILE A 99 1.94 -5.61 -12.12
N ALA A 100 3.25 -5.83 -12.02
CA ALA A 100 3.80 -7.11 -11.62
C ALA A 100 3.61 -7.33 -10.10
N THR A 101 3.46 -8.59 -9.71
CA THR A 101 3.37 -8.99 -8.30
C THR A 101 4.40 -10.05 -7.97
N THR A 102 4.82 -10.11 -6.71
CA THR A 102 5.75 -11.15 -6.22
C THR A 102 5.43 -11.52 -4.77
N GLU A 103 5.77 -12.75 -4.41
CA GLU A 103 5.79 -13.22 -3.02
C GLU A 103 7.21 -13.18 -2.44
N ARG A 104 8.22 -12.76 -3.23
CA ARG A 104 9.62 -12.74 -2.82
C ARG A 104 10.02 -11.33 -2.39
N THR A 105 10.36 -11.16 -1.11
CA THR A 105 10.77 -9.85 -0.56
C THR A 105 11.87 -9.15 -1.37
N PRO A 106 12.95 -9.82 -1.84
CA PRO A 106 14.00 -9.15 -2.59
C PRO A 106 13.62 -8.67 -4.00
N GLU A 107 12.46 -9.10 -4.51
CA GLU A 107 12.00 -8.74 -5.86
C GLU A 107 10.99 -7.59 -5.85
N ALA A 108 10.45 -7.26 -4.67
CA ALA A 108 9.45 -6.22 -4.52
C ALA A 108 10.10 -4.83 -4.53
N THR A 109 9.47 -3.88 -5.21
CA THR A 109 9.82 -2.44 -5.09
C THR A 109 8.91 -1.75 -4.08
N VAL A 110 7.66 -2.21 -3.98
CA VAL A 110 6.69 -1.77 -2.97
C VAL A 110 6.17 -2.98 -2.20
N ILE A 111 6.20 -2.90 -0.88
CA ILE A 111 5.68 -3.93 0.03
C ILE A 111 4.59 -3.32 0.89
N GLN A 112 3.33 -3.70 0.64
CA GLN A 112 2.23 -3.34 1.54
C GLN A 112 2.05 -4.41 2.60
N THR A 113 2.06 -4.03 3.87
CA THR A 113 2.03 -4.97 5.00
C THR A 113 0.99 -4.62 6.05
N ARG A 114 0.45 -5.67 6.67
CA ARG A 114 -0.27 -5.60 7.93
C ARG A 114 0.46 -6.42 9.01
N HIS A 115 0.85 -5.74 10.08
CA HIS A 115 1.42 -6.27 11.33
C HIS A 115 2.84 -6.88 11.27
N ARG A 116 3.49 -7.02 10.11
CA ARG A 116 4.83 -7.64 10.02
C ARG A 116 5.81 -6.87 9.17
N ILE A 117 7.09 -7.00 9.52
CA ILE A 117 8.22 -6.67 8.66
C ILE A 117 8.78 -8.00 8.16
N PRO A 118 9.16 -8.14 6.88
CA PRO A 118 9.82 -9.35 6.39
C PRO A 118 11.12 -9.64 7.17
N GLU A 119 11.41 -10.91 7.42
CA GLU A 119 12.69 -11.32 8.02
C GLU A 119 13.86 -11.14 7.05
N THR A 120 13.59 -11.27 5.75
CA THR A 120 14.57 -10.96 4.71
C THR A 120 14.91 -9.46 4.76
N PRO A 121 16.21 -9.10 4.91
CA PRO A 121 16.61 -7.70 4.96
C PRO A 121 16.12 -6.93 3.73
N LEU A 122 15.62 -5.71 3.98
CA LEU A 122 15.24 -4.80 2.92
C LEU A 122 16.47 -4.19 2.27
N HIS A 123 16.38 -3.82 0.99
CA HIS A 123 17.40 -3.09 0.27
C HIS A 123 16.99 -1.63 0.02
N ALA A 124 17.96 -0.82 -0.40
CA ALA A 124 17.69 0.55 -0.84
C ALA A 124 16.64 0.55 -1.95
N ASP A 125 15.82 1.60 -2.02
CA ASP A 125 14.74 1.78 -3.00
C ASP A 125 13.49 0.91 -2.82
N GLN A 126 13.43 0.03 -1.80
CA GLN A 126 12.16 -0.58 -1.40
C GLN A 126 11.33 0.36 -0.53
N ILE A 127 10.02 0.41 -0.79
CA ILE A 127 9.06 1.16 0.03
C ILE A 127 8.15 0.21 0.80
N MET A 128 8.20 0.30 2.13
CA MET A 128 7.26 -0.40 3.02
C MET A 128 6.06 0.49 3.34
N VAL A 129 4.85 -0.02 3.08
CA VAL A 129 3.58 0.66 3.38
C VAL A 129 2.84 -0.11 4.47
N TYR A 130 2.73 0.47 5.66
CA TYR A 130 2.08 -0.16 6.81
C TYR A 130 0.58 0.16 6.88
N GLN A 131 -0.25 -0.85 7.09
CA GLN A 131 -1.63 -0.69 7.47
C GLN A 131 -1.74 -0.42 8.98
N VAL A 132 -2.18 0.78 9.34
CA VAL A 132 -2.25 1.25 10.73
C VAL A 132 -3.72 1.48 11.12
N PRO A 133 -4.28 0.70 12.08
CA PRO A 133 -5.68 0.87 12.49
C PRO A 133 -5.88 2.07 13.43
N ILE A 134 -4.91 2.34 14.31
CA ILE A 134 -4.91 3.47 15.24
C ILE A 134 -3.56 4.16 15.08
N THR A 135 -3.57 5.41 14.60
CA THR A 135 -2.35 6.17 14.32
C THR A 135 -1.79 6.88 15.55
N GLU A 136 -2.67 7.24 16.48
CA GLU A 136 -2.31 8.02 17.67
C GLU A 136 -1.81 7.09 18.79
N PRO A 137 -0.49 7.07 19.09
CA PRO A 137 0.06 6.22 20.15
C PRO A 137 -0.53 6.52 21.53
N LEU A 138 -0.99 7.75 21.79
CA LEU A 138 -1.60 8.14 23.06
C LEU A 138 -3.10 7.86 23.14
N ARG A 139 -3.73 7.29 22.10
CA ARG A 139 -5.20 7.12 22.03
C ARG A 139 -5.79 6.37 23.23
N PHE A 140 -5.02 5.44 23.80
CA PHE A 140 -5.44 4.65 24.95
C PHE A 140 -5.21 5.34 26.30
N ILE A 141 -4.53 6.49 26.31
CA ILE A 141 -4.27 7.33 27.48
C ILE A 141 -5.19 8.55 27.47
N GLU A 142 -5.23 9.27 26.34
CA GLU A 142 -6.12 10.41 26.10
C GLU A 142 -6.92 10.14 24.81
N PRO A 143 -8.24 9.89 24.91
CA PRO A 143 -9.04 9.53 23.75
C PRO A 143 -9.42 10.72 22.86
N SER A 144 -9.25 11.96 23.32
CA SER A 144 -9.56 13.17 22.53
C SER A 144 -8.41 13.52 21.58
N GLU A 145 -8.74 14.04 20.39
CA GLU A 145 -7.74 14.64 19.49
C GLU A 145 -7.45 16.10 19.81
#